data_AF-A0A7K0CLY1-F1
#
_entry.id   AF-A0A7K0CLY1-F1
#
_cell.length_a   1.000
_cell.length_b   1.000
_cell.length_c   1.000
_cell.angle_alpha   90.00
_cell.angle_beta   90.00
_cell.angle_gamma   90.00
#
_symmetry.space_group_name_H-M   'P 1'
#
loop_
_entity.id
_entity.type
_entity.pdbx_description
1 polymer ?
#
loop_
_entity_poly.entity_id
_entity_poly.type
_entity_poly.pdbx_seq_one_letter_code
_entity_poly.pdbx_strand_id
1 'polypeptide(L)'
;MARFDEILATFWAPDESYGSQPALTDEAVREAERVLGVTLPSGLLELLRVRNGGVVAAGHRVFRTSRPTSWDEDRVPFETVLGIGKPGLMRSLLDSPYLAEEWGLPSPVVILSGEGHWWIALDYRECGPAGEPSVTWFETDFDTELALAGDFRTFVEGLTPS
;
A
#
# COMPACT_ATOMS: atom_id res chain seq x y z
N MET A 1 1.24 24.84 2.51
CA MET A 1 1.12 23.64 1.67
C MET A 1 0.40 22.58 2.49
N ALA A 2 -0.41 21.71 1.89
CA ALA A 2 -1.03 20.65 2.68
C ALA A 2 0.07 19.68 3.13
N ARG A 3 0.02 19.17 4.37
CA ARG A 3 1.01 18.23 4.94
C ARG A 3 1.33 17.08 3.96
N PHE A 4 0.30 16.57 3.30
CA PHE A 4 0.43 15.54 2.28
C PHE A 4 1.35 15.92 1.10
N ASP A 5 1.26 17.15 0.58
CA ASP A 5 2.08 17.60 -0.56
C ASP A 5 3.58 17.57 -0.24
N GLU A 6 3.94 17.91 1.00
CA GLU A 6 5.33 17.89 1.49
C GLU A 6 5.85 16.45 1.62
N ILE A 7 4.98 15.53 2.03
CA ILE A 7 5.30 14.10 2.07
C ILE A 7 5.49 13.58 0.65
N LEU A 8 4.57 13.86 -0.27
CA LEU A 8 4.68 13.42 -1.68
C LEU A 8 6.03 13.79 -2.31
N ALA A 9 6.57 14.98 -2.00
CA ALA A 9 7.84 15.44 -2.51
C ALA A 9 9.06 14.69 -1.96
N THR A 10 8.94 14.02 -0.81
CA THR A 10 10.04 13.36 -0.09
C THR A 10 9.81 11.87 0.15
N PHE A 11 8.67 11.33 -0.29
CA PHE A 11 8.22 9.98 0.02
C PHE A 11 9.09 8.89 -0.59
N TRP A 12 9.61 9.12 -1.80
CA TRP A 12 10.34 8.10 -2.55
C TRP A 12 11.85 8.18 -2.31
N ALA A 13 12.51 7.03 -2.17
CA ALA A 13 13.96 6.98 -2.04
C ALA A 13 14.63 7.60 -3.30
N PRO A 14 15.62 8.50 -3.11
CA PRO A 14 16.36 9.07 -4.23
C PRO A 14 17.18 7.97 -4.90
N ASP A 15 17.32 8.03 -6.23
CA ASP A 15 18.17 7.15 -7.04
C ASP A 15 17.87 5.64 -6.99
N GLU A 16 16.79 5.22 -6.33
CA GLU A 16 16.31 3.83 -6.31
C GLU A 16 15.14 3.62 -7.29
N SER A 17 15.35 2.79 -8.31
CA SER A 17 14.33 2.42 -9.30
C SER A 17 13.74 1.03 -9.11
N TYR A 18 14.25 0.26 -8.14
CA TYR A 18 13.68 -1.03 -7.77
C TYR A 18 12.22 -0.86 -7.33
N GLY A 19 11.32 -1.72 -7.79
CA GLY A 19 9.90 -1.58 -7.47
C GLY A 19 9.11 -0.59 -8.35
N SER A 20 9.79 0.25 -9.15
CA SER A 20 9.10 1.24 -10.00
C SER A 20 8.54 0.65 -11.29
N GLN A 21 7.29 1.01 -11.58
CA GLN A 21 6.57 0.72 -12.82
C GLN A 21 6.64 1.94 -13.77
N PRO A 22 6.26 1.79 -15.06
CA PRO A 22 6.12 2.93 -15.96
C PRO A 22 5.22 4.03 -15.40
N ALA A 23 5.40 5.28 -15.85
CA ALA A 23 4.62 6.42 -15.38
C ALA A 23 3.11 6.13 -15.40
N LEU A 24 2.42 6.48 -14.31
CA LEU A 24 1.01 6.17 -14.15
C LEU A 24 0.15 6.97 -15.14
N THR A 25 -0.66 6.27 -15.93
CA THR A 25 -1.62 6.88 -16.87
C THR A 25 -3.04 6.66 -16.39
N ASP A 26 -3.96 7.55 -16.76
CA ASP A 26 -5.38 7.39 -16.41
C ASP A 26 -6.00 6.12 -17.02
N GLU A 27 -5.47 5.65 -18.16
CA GLU A 27 -5.87 4.36 -18.74
C GLU A 27 -5.44 3.19 -17.86
N ALA A 28 -4.21 3.22 -17.36
CA ALA A 28 -3.71 2.20 -16.43
C ALA A 28 -4.50 2.20 -15.12
N VAL A 29 -4.90 3.37 -14.60
CA VAL A 29 -5.77 3.47 -13.41
C VAL A 29 -7.13 2.83 -13.68
N ARG A 30 -7.82 3.20 -14.77
CA ARG A 30 -9.14 2.64 -15.11
C ARG A 30 -9.08 1.12 -15.27
N GLU A 31 -8.03 0.62 -15.90
CA GLU A 31 -7.82 -0.82 -16.04
C GLU A 31 -7.55 -1.49 -14.69
N ALA A 32 -6.76 -0.85 -13.83
CA ALA A 32 -6.48 -1.36 -12.49
C ALA A 32 -7.73 -1.46 -11.63
N GLU A 33 -8.53 -0.40 -11.56
CA GLU A 33 -9.80 -0.40 -10.84
C GLU A 33 -10.78 -1.46 -11.38
N ARG A 34 -10.82 -1.63 -12.72
CA ARG A 34 -11.65 -2.66 -13.37
C ARG A 34 -11.19 -4.08 -13.02
N VAL A 35 -9.88 -4.33 -12.99
CA VAL A 35 -9.32 -5.66 -12.68
C VAL A 35 -9.46 -5.98 -11.20
N LEU A 36 -9.17 -5.02 -10.33
CA LEU A 36 -9.28 -5.17 -8.88
C LEU A 36 -10.75 -5.16 -8.41
N GLY A 37 -11.65 -4.61 -9.22
CA GLY A 37 -13.06 -4.50 -8.90
C GLY A 37 -13.36 -3.45 -7.82
N VAL A 38 -12.44 -2.50 -7.58
CA VAL A 38 -12.55 -1.45 -6.56
C VAL A 38 -12.11 -0.09 -7.13
N THR A 39 -12.57 0.99 -6.52
CA THR A 39 -12.06 2.35 -6.74
C THR A 39 -10.83 2.57 -5.85
N LEU A 40 -9.72 3.01 -6.45
CA LEU A 40 -8.49 3.26 -5.71
C LEU A 40 -8.55 4.63 -4.99
N PRO A 41 -8.01 4.75 -3.76
CA PRO A 41 -8.03 6.00 -3.01
C PRO A 41 -7.32 7.11 -3.75
N SER A 42 -7.86 8.33 -3.74
CA SER A 42 -7.25 9.46 -4.45
C SER A 42 -5.84 9.76 -3.94
N GLY A 43 -5.60 9.61 -2.62
CA GLY A 43 -4.27 9.78 -2.03
C GLY A 43 -3.24 8.79 -2.56
N LEU A 44 -3.64 7.55 -2.85
CA LEU A 44 -2.76 6.56 -3.47
C LEU A 44 -2.44 6.94 -4.91
N LEU A 45 -3.44 7.38 -5.68
CA LEU A 45 -3.22 7.81 -7.06
C LEU A 45 -2.35 9.07 -7.16
N GLU A 46 -2.51 10.03 -6.25
CA GLU A 46 -1.62 11.20 -6.11
C GLU A 46 -0.17 10.76 -5.87
N LEU A 47 0.04 9.81 -4.96
CA LEU A 47 1.35 9.25 -4.65
C LEU A 47 1.97 8.52 -5.86
N LEU A 48 1.20 7.64 -6.50
CA LEU A 48 1.66 6.84 -7.64
C LEU A 48 1.91 7.67 -8.90
N ARG A 49 1.29 8.86 -9.01
CA ARG A 49 1.59 9.82 -10.09
C ARG A 49 2.95 10.49 -9.92
N VAL A 50 3.45 10.64 -8.68
CA VAL A 50 4.83 11.09 -8.44
C VAL A 50 5.82 10.01 -8.86
N ARG A 51 5.58 8.76 -8.42
CA ARG A 51 6.32 7.58 -8.87
C ARG A 51 5.44 6.34 -8.73
N ASN A 52 5.35 5.54 -9.78
CA ASN A 52 4.41 4.42 -9.82
C ASN A 52 5.00 3.16 -9.15
N GLY A 53 5.08 3.19 -7.81
CA GLY A 53 5.69 2.14 -7.01
C GLY A 53 7.20 2.31 -6.85
N GLY A 54 7.77 1.57 -5.90
CA GLY A 54 9.20 1.63 -5.60
C GLY A 54 9.51 1.59 -4.12
N VAL A 55 10.76 1.93 -3.81
CA VAL A 55 11.25 2.00 -2.44
C VAL A 55 10.88 3.34 -1.79
N VAL A 56 10.35 3.27 -0.58
CA VAL A 56 9.99 4.42 0.26
C VAL A 56 11.27 5.03 0.84
N ALA A 57 11.34 6.35 1.02
CA ALA A 57 12.49 7.02 1.63
C ALA A 57 12.58 6.72 3.12
N ALA A 58 13.79 6.64 3.67
CA ALA A 58 14.02 6.32 5.10
C ALA A 58 13.24 7.22 6.09
N GLY A 59 12.86 8.43 5.68
CA GLY A 59 12.03 9.33 6.48
C GLY A 59 10.56 8.91 6.65
N HIS A 60 10.10 7.88 5.92
CA HIS A 60 8.68 7.49 5.83
C HIS A 60 8.48 5.96 5.87
N ARG A 61 9.43 5.18 6.39
CA ARG A 61 9.41 3.70 6.31
C ARG A 61 8.72 3.00 7.48
N VAL A 62 8.24 3.72 8.49
CA VAL A 62 7.69 3.11 9.71
C VAL A 62 6.34 3.69 10.06
N PHE A 63 5.38 2.83 10.40
CA PHE A 63 4.10 3.24 10.97
C PHE A 63 3.99 2.75 12.42
N ARG A 64 3.58 3.63 13.35
CA ARG A 64 3.42 3.28 14.77
C ARG A 64 2.13 2.48 15.00
N THR A 65 2.21 1.43 15.80
CA THR A 65 1.07 0.60 16.19
C THR A 65 0.73 0.78 17.67
N SER A 66 -0.55 0.57 18.01
CA SER A 66 -1.03 0.63 19.40
C SER A 66 -0.80 -0.66 20.19
N ARG A 67 -0.38 -1.73 19.50
CA ARG A 67 -0.10 -3.04 20.08
C ARG A 67 1.05 -3.73 19.33
N PRO A 68 1.73 -4.71 19.97
CA PRO A 68 2.78 -5.49 19.34
C PRO A 68 2.30 -6.25 18.10
N THR A 69 3.22 -6.38 17.16
CA THR A 69 3.13 -7.26 16.00
C THR A 69 4.29 -8.27 16.04
N SER A 70 4.28 -9.23 15.13
CA SER A 70 5.42 -10.13 14.87
C SER A 70 6.69 -9.39 14.44
N TRP A 71 6.57 -8.16 13.91
CA TRP A 71 7.70 -7.37 13.46
C TRP A 71 8.36 -6.57 14.58
N ASP A 72 7.58 -5.87 15.41
CA ASP A 72 8.08 -5.03 16.51
C ASP A 72 6.97 -4.79 17.57
N GLU A 73 7.37 -4.26 18.73
CA GLU A 73 6.49 -3.98 19.86
C GLU A 73 5.50 -2.83 19.61
N ASP A 74 5.89 -1.83 18.80
CA ASP A 74 5.09 -0.61 18.64
C ASP A 74 5.09 -0.01 17.22
N ARG A 75 5.49 -0.80 16.22
CA ARG A 75 5.59 -0.34 14.83
C ARG A 75 5.54 -1.46 13.80
N VAL A 76 5.34 -1.07 12.55
CA VAL A 76 5.39 -1.93 11.34
C VAL A 76 6.14 -1.24 10.20
N PRO A 77 6.76 -2.00 9.28
CA PRO A 77 7.53 -1.47 8.17
C PRO A 77 6.63 -1.11 6.98
N PHE A 78 7.01 -0.08 6.24
CA PHE A 78 6.43 0.30 4.94
C PHE A 78 7.55 0.68 3.97
N GLU A 79 8.39 -0.29 3.64
CA GLU A 79 9.65 -0.05 2.92
C GLU A 79 9.49 0.08 1.41
N THR A 80 8.47 -0.55 0.85
CA THR A 80 8.16 -0.51 -0.59
C THR A 80 6.68 -0.30 -0.82
N VAL A 81 6.33 0.26 -1.96
CA VAL A 81 4.95 0.37 -2.43
C VAL A 81 4.84 -0.29 -3.80
N LEU A 82 3.86 -1.19 -3.94
CA LEU A 82 3.52 -1.79 -5.22
C LEU A 82 2.90 -0.74 -6.15
N GLY A 83 3.43 -0.64 -7.35
CA GLY A 83 2.87 0.21 -8.40
C GLY A 83 1.74 -0.47 -9.18
N ILE A 84 1.11 0.28 -10.08
CA ILE A 84 0.17 -0.24 -11.08
C ILE A 84 0.98 -0.55 -12.33
N GLY A 85 1.13 -1.83 -12.66
CA GLY A 85 1.93 -2.25 -13.81
C GLY A 85 1.41 -3.56 -14.39
N LYS A 86 1.85 -3.87 -15.61
CA LYS A 86 1.47 -5.14 -16.24
C LYS A 86 2.11 -6.32 -15.49
N PRO A 87 1.38 -7.43 -15.31
CA PRO A 87 1.95 -8.65 -14.77
C PRO A 87 3.19 -9.10 -15.55
N GLY A 88 4.17 -9.66 -14.84
CA GLY A 88 5.34 -10.33 -15.45
C GLY A 88 6.65 -9.53 -15.52
N LEU A 89 6.64 -8.23 -15.23
CA LEU A 89 7.87 -7.46 -15.00
C LEU A 89 8.27 -7.45 -13.53
N MET A 90 7.28 -7.25 -12.65
CA MET A 90 7.43 -7.17 -11.20
C MET A 90 6.06 -7.25 -10.53
N ARG A 91 5.99 -7.58 -9.24
CA ARG A 91 4.75 -7.51 -8.46
C ARG A 91 4.16 -6.11 -8.52
N SER A 92 2.84 -6.04 -8.56
CA SER A 92 2.04 -4.84 -8.74
C SER A 92 0.74 -4.94 -7.93
N LEU A 93 0.02 -3.82 -7.80
CA LEU A 93 -1.31 -3.82 -7.19
C LEU A 93 -2.24 -4.84 -7.87
N LEU A 94 -2.09 -5.08 -9.18
CA LEU A 94 -2.93 -6.01 -9.95
C LEU A 94 -2.79 -7.47 -9.52
N ASP A 95 -1.70 -7.81 -8.82
CA ASP A 95 -1.48 -9.16 -8.30
C ASP A 95 -2.23 -9.38 -6.97
N SER A 96 -2.89 -8.36 -6.42
CA SER A 96 -3.59 -8.44 -5.12
C SER A 96 -4.61 -9.58 -5.03
N PRO A 97 -5.48 -9.85 -6.03
CA PRO A 97 -6.42 -10.97 -5.93
C PRO A 97 -5.72 -12.32 -5.83
N TYR A 98 -4.66 -12.52 -6.62
CA TYR A 98 -3.85 -13.75 -6.60
C TYR A 98 -3.13 -13.89 -5.25
N LEU A 99 -2.48 -12.83 -4.78
CA LEU A 99 -1.75 -12.85 -3.51
C LEU A 99 -2.69 -13.02 -2.31
N ALA A 100 -3.86 -12.39 -2.33
CA ALA A 100 -4.85 -12.56 -1.28
C ALA A 100 -5.34 -14.03 -1.21
N GLU A 101 -5.58 -14.67 -2.35
CA GLU A 101 -5.93 -16.10 -2.40
C GLU A 101 -4.77 -17.00 -1.95
N GLU A 102 -3.56 -16.76 -2.47
CA GLU A 102 -2.36 -17.56 -2.16
C GLU A 102 -2.01 -17.54 -0.66
N TRP A 103 -2.19 -16.39 -0.01
CA TRP A 103 -1.81 -16.16 1.38
C TRP A 103 -3.00 -16.17 2.35
N GLY A 104 -4.20 -16.52 1.88
CA GLY A 104 -5.39 -16.61 2.72
C GLY A 104 -5.86 -15.28 3.32
N LEU A 105 -5.54 -14.15 2.68
CA LEU A 105 -5.99 -12.84 3.13
C LEU A 105 -7.49 -12.67 2.92
N PRO A 106 -8.16 -11.88 3.78
CA PRO A 106 -9.55 -11.50 3.54
C PRO A 106 -9.70 -10.75 2.22
N SER A 107 -10.93 -10.74 1.68
CA SER A 107 -11.26 -10.09 0.42
C SER A 107 -12.57 -9.31 0.55
N PRO A 108 -12.72 -8.15 -0.09
CA PRO A 108 -11.77 -7.52 -1.02
C PRO A 108 -10.67 -6.69 -0.33
N VAL A 109 -9.41 -6.93 -0.72
CA VAL A 109 -8.23 -6.13 -0.32
C VAL A 109 -7.33 -5.82 -1.50
N VAL A 110 -6.59 -4.71 -1.44
CA VAL A 110 -5.55 -4.34 -2.41
C VAL A 110 -4.22 -4.18 -1.69
N ILE A 111 -3.26 -5.05 -2.00
CA ILE A 111 -1.96 -5.12 -1.31
C ILE A 111 -1.08 -3.95 -1.74
N LEU A 112 -0.60 -3.18 -0.77
CA LEU A 112 0.31 -2.05 -0.98
C LEU A 112 1.77 -2.47 -0.81
N SER A 113 2.07 -3.33 0.16
CA SER A 113 3.43 -3.75 0.53
C SER A 113 3.41 -5.09 1.26
N GLY A 114 4.54 -5.83 1.23
CA GLY A 114 4.71 -7.07 2.00
C GLY A 114 5.46 -8.18 1.27
N GLU A 115 5.68 -9.28 2.01
CA GLU A 115 6.59 -10.36 1.61
C GLU A 115 6.15 -11.77 2.04
N GLY A 116 4.85 -12.04 2.12
CA GLY A 116 4.34 -13.38 2.40
C GLY A 116 4.00 -13.59 3.87
N HIS A 117 4.93 -13.29 4.78
CA HIS A 117 4.71 -13.36 6.24
C HIS A 117 3.81 -12.25 6.77
N TRP A 118 3.88 -11.10 6.12
CA TRP A 118 3.09 -9.93 6.45
C TRP A 118 2.72 -9.14 5.21
N TRP A 119 1.59 -8.43 5.28
CA TRP A 119 1.07 -7.59 4.22
C TRP A 119 0.45 -6.31 4.79
N ILE A 120 0.68 -5.18 4.12
CA ILE A 120 -0.10 -3.96 4.32
C ILE A 120 -1.00 -3.80 3.11
N ALA A 121 -2.30 -3.73 3.33
CA ALA A 121 -3.28 -3.64 2.26
C ALA A 121 -4.40 -2.62 2.56
N LEU A 122 -4.99 -2.10 1.49
CA LEU A 122 -6.26 -1.39 1.53
C LEU A 122 -7.37 -2.42 1.76
N ASP A 123 -8.14 -2.24 2.82
CA ASP A 123 -9.21 -3.13 3.23
C ASP A 123 -10.58 -2.53 2.92
N TYR A 124 -11.26 -3.14 1.94
CA TYR A 124 -12.54 -2.70 1.41
C TYR A 124 -13.74 -3.45 1.99
N ARG A 125 -13.53 -4.39 2.91
CA ARG A 125 -14.61 -5.23 3.46
C ARG A 125 -15.75 -4.42 4.06
N GLU A 126 -15.41 -3.36 4.81
CA GLU A 126 -16.38 -2.52 5.52
C GLU A 126 -16.98 -1.43 4.62
N CYS A 127 -16.14 -0.73 3.84
CA CYS A 127 -16.59 0.41 3.03
C CYS A 127 -17.21 0.00 1.68
N GLY A 128 -16.98 -1.23 1.25
CA GLY A 128 -17.35 -1.74 -0.07
C GLY A 128 -16.47 -1.19 -1.20
N PRO A 129 -16.64 -1.70 -2.44
CA PRO A 129 -15.70 -1.47 -3.53
C PRO A 129 -15.52 -0.03 -4.00
N ALA A 130 -16.49 0.85 -3.72
CA ALA A 130 -16.47 2.26 -4.12
C ALA A 130 -16.27 3.21 -2.92
N GLY A 131 -16.06 2.66 -1.72
CA GLY A 131 -15.84 3.44 -0.50
C GLY A 131 -14.36 3.81 -0.30
N GLU A 132 -14.09 4.57 0.76
CA GLU A 132 -12.73 4.87 1.21
C GLU A 132 -12.25 3.70 2.11
N PRO A 133 -11.27 2.90 1.68
CA PRO A 133 -10.80 1.74 2.43
C PRO A 133 -9.89 2.15 3.59
N SER A 134 -9.96 1.37 4.66
CA SER A 134 -8.95 1.44 5.72
C SER A 134 -7.62 0.84 5.27
N VAL A 135 -6.53 1.14 5.98
CA VAL A 135 -5.24 0.47 5.79
C VAL A 135 -5.02 -0.52 6.92
N THR A 136 -4.79 -1.79 6.59
CA THR A 136 -4.69 -2.88 7.55
C THR A 136 -3.37 -3.65 7.37
N TRP A 137 -2.75 -3.99 8.49
CA TRP A 137 -1.64 -4.94 8.60
C TRP A 137 -2.18 -6.35 8.76
N PHE A 138 -1.66 -7.30 8.00
CA PHE A 138 -2.01 -8.72 8.07
C PHE A 138 -0.77 -9.55 8.38
N GLU A 139 -0.90 -10.49 9.31
CA GLU A 139 0.11 -11.49 9.65
C GLU A 139 -0.40 -12.87 9.26
N THR A 140 0.14 -13.41 8.18
CA THR A 140 -0.32 -14.67 7.61
C THR A 140 0.08 -15.85 8.48
N ASP A 141 1.27 -15.81 9.07
CA ASP A 141 1.79 -16.89 9.92
C ASP A 141 0.99 -17.05 11.24
N PHE A 142 0.33 -15.98 11.69
CA PHE A 142 -0.39 -15.95 12.97
C PHE A 142 -1.91 -15.81 12.81
N ASP A 143 -2.41 -15.65 11.58
CA ASP A 143 -3.82 -15.38 11.28
C ASP A 143 -4.35 -14.18 12.09
N THR A 144 -3.56 -13.09 12.13
CA THR A 144 -3.95 -11.86 12.81
C THR A 144 -3.94 -10.65 11.89
N GLU A 145 -4.79 -9.68 12.21
CA GLU A 145 -4.90 -8.42 11.46
C GLU A 145 -4.98 -7.24 12.43
N LEU A 146 -4.42 -6.09 12.03
CA LEU A 146 -4.42 -4.84 12.80
C LEU A 146 -4.71 -3.66 11.87
N ALA A 147 -5.82 -2.96 12.13
CA ALA A 147 -6.11 -1.69 11.48
C ALA A 147 -5.03 -0.65 11.83
N LEU A 148 -4.41 -0.06 10.82
CA LEU A 148 -3.36 0.95 10.95
C LEU A 148 -3.95 2.36 10.85
N ALA A 149 -4.82 2.60 9.86
CA ALA A 149 -5.47 3.89 9.65
C ALA A 149 -6.84 3.73 8.99
N GLY A 150 -7.71 4.73 9.16
CA GLY A 150 -9.04 4.74 8.56
C GLY A 150 -9.07 5.01 7.05
N ASP A 151 -7.98 5.54 6.49
CA ASP A 151 -7.82 5.84 5.07
C ASP A 151 -6.34 5.91 4.69
N PHE A 152 -6.05 5.90 3.38
CA PHE A 152 -4.68 5.89 2.88
C PHE A 152 -3.90 7.17 3.18
N ARG A 153 -4.55 8.35 3.16
CA ARG A 153 -3.88 9.62 3.43
C ARG A 153 -3.45 9.68 4.89
N THR A 154 -4.34 9.34 5.82
CA THR A 154 -4.05 9.28 7.24
C THR A 154 -2.91 8.30 7.54
N PHE A 155 -2.87 7.15 6.84
CA PHE A 155 -1.76 6.20 6.95
C PHE A 155 -0.42 6.85 6.55
N VAL A 156 -0.35 7.44 5.35
CA VAL A 156 0.88 8.05 4.84
C VAL A 156 1.33 9.24 5.70
N GLU A 157 0.40 10.06 6.18
CA GLU A 157 0.71 11.18 7.08
C GLU A 157 1.21 10.75 8.46
N GLY A 158 0.91 9.51 8.88
CA GLY A 158 1.36 8.90 10.11
C GLY A 158 2.72 8.18 10.01
N LEU A 159 3.30 8.07 8.81
CA LEU A 159 4.61 7.45 8.62
C LEU A 159 5.72 8.31 9.26
N THR A 160 6.70 7.64 9.82
CA THR A 160 7.86 8.23 10.50
C THR A 160 9.16 7.65 9.97
N PRO A 161 10.30 8.30 10.26
CA PRO A 161 11.60 7.73 9.95
C PRO A 161 11.84 6.38 10.64
N SER A 162 12.56 5.49 9.96
CA SER A 162 13.05 4.21 10.50
C SER A 162 14.21 4.39 11.48
#